data_AF-A0A1Y4MPF7-F1
#
_entry.id   AF-A0A1Y4MPF7-F1
#
_cell.length_a   1.000
_cell.length_b   1.000
_cell.length_c   1.000
_cell.angle_alpha   90.00
_cell.angle_beta   90.00
_cell.angle_gamma   90.00
#
_symmetry.space_group_name_H-M   'P 1'
#
loop_
_entity.id
_entity.type
_entity.pdbx_description
1 polymer ?
#
loop_
_entity_poly.entity_id
_entity_poly.type
_entity_poly.pdbx_seq_one_letter_code
_entity_poly.pdbx_strand_id
1 'polypeptide(L)'
;MWELLSGDKVIGKFDGAEFTALNDALLPYELLYYGDIQDWLRKRSIDLHRTNSRLLRKALRLTGCDEIECVMSVHAATITDNYWVREQGSALEHKQIKFSSDFFSELSLSGRFLEYDFDDVSCITRKHTPELTNTGSYEKCWRLKDGSWVMTKSGTPKELFSELLVYYLGEACGFDMARYRIVDGYIETDDFTGGIYNFDPMYGVVLEEEDYINNWNALCKIDQTFGLCRQFLDIIYLDSLVFNVDRHTFNYGILRDKETGSAVRMAPNFDNNLSLISRGYGKDPCKSSPMLIDMFGSLLRNTGFKYNQPWIDDSKLRELITRATEEFVDSSIDREYVFEFLRHRQNLLSGVIS
;
A
#
# COMPACT_ATOMS: atom_id res chain seq x y z
N MET A 1 16.40 -26.69 -1.55
CA MET A 1 17.19 -25.49 -1.17
C MET A 1 17.04 -24.38 -2.21
N TRP A 2 16.70 -23.20 -1.72
CA TRP A 2 16.45 -21.97 -2.45
C TRP A 2 17.39 -20.85 -1.99
N GLU A 3 17.63 -19.88 -2.86
CA GLU A 3 18.32 -18.63 -2.57
C GLU A 3 17.30 -17.48 -2.57
N LEU A 4 17.40 -16.60 -1.56
CA LEU A 4 16.74 -15.29 -1.54
C LEU A 4 17.73 -14.25 -2.06
N LEU A 5 17.28 -13.41 -2.99
CA LEU A 5 18.10 -12.40 -3.66
C LEU A 5 17.52 -10.99 -3.48
N SER A 6 18.41 -10.00 -3.47
CA SER A 6 18.11 -8.59 -3.77
C SER A 6 18.86 -8.19 -5.03
N GLY A 7 18.14 -7.95 -6.13
CA GLY A 7 18.75 -7.87 -7.45
C GLY A 7 19.50 -9.18 -7.76
N ASP A 8 20.77 -9.12 -8.16
CA ASP A 8 21.58 -10.33 -8.41
C ASP A 8 22.44 -10.76 -7.20
N LYS A 9 22.26 -10.11 -6.04
CA LYS A 9 22.99 -10.44 -4.80
C LYS A 9 22.21 -11.49 -4.01
N VAL A 10 22.84 -12.62 -3.69
CA VAL A 10 22.27 -13.60 -2.76
C VAL A 10 22.37 -13.05 -1.34
N ILE A 11 21.23 -12.90 -0.66
CA ILE A 11 21.12 -12.29 0.68
C ILE A 11 20.64 -13.27 1.75
N GLY A 12 20.13 -14.43 1.34
CA GLY A 12 19.72 -15.50 2.25
C GLY A 12 19.55 -16.83 1.52
N LYS A 13 19.41 -17.91 2.29
CA LYS A 13 19.10 -19.25 1.78
C LYS A 13 18.01 -19.88 2.62
N PHE A 14 17.21 -20.75 2.00
CA PHE A 14 16.20 -21.49 2.75
C PHE A 14 15.91 -22.88 2.19
N ASP A 15 15.43 -23.76 3.06
CA ASP A 15 14.85 -25.06 2.70
C ASP A 15 13.61 -25.32 3.57
N GLY A 16 12.43 -25.28 2.95
CA GLY A 16 11.18 -25.20 3.70
C GLY A 16 11.16 -23.96 4.61
N ALA A 17 10.97 -24.17 5.91
CA ALA A 17 10.95 -23.10 6.91
C ALA A 17 12.34 -22.72 7.46
N GLU A 18 13.38 -23.50 7.17
CA GLU A 18 14.72 -23.20 7.64
C GLU A 18 15.32 -22.07 6.82
N PHE A 19 15.49 -20.89 7.42
CA PHE A 19 16.07 -19.71 6.78
C PHE A 19 17.43 -19.36 7.37
N THR A 20 18.40 -19.03 6.52
CA THR A 20 19.72 -18.54 6.89
C THR A 20 19.99 -17.20 6.22
N ALA A 21 20.12 -16.15 7.03
CA ALA A 21 20.55 -14.83 6.59
C ALA A 21 22.02 -14.85 6.15
N LEU A 22 22.33 -14.17 5.04
CA LEU A 22 23.70 -14.00 4.52
C LEU A 22 24.10 -12.53 4.41
N ASN A 23 23.14 -11.61 4.32
CA ASN A 23 23.38 -10.18 4.30
C ASN A 23 22.23 -9.41 4.94
N ASP A 24 22.32 -9.21 6.25
CA ASP A 24 21.32 -8.54 7.08
C ASP A 24 20.95 -7.14 6.57
N ALA A 25 21.93 -6.38 6.06
CA ALA A 25 21.70 -5.02 5.58
C ALA A 25 20.70 -4.98 4.42
N LEU A 26 20.66 -6.03 3.60
CA LEU A 26 19.78 -6.12 2.43
C LEU A 26 18.55 -7.01 2.67
N LEU A 27 18.33 -7.57 3.85
CA LEU A 27 17.13 -8.35 4.10
C LEU A 27 15.89 -7.46 4.18
N PRO A 28 14.71 -7.93 3.71
CA PRO A 28 13.42 -7.35 4.09
C PRO A 28 13.31 -7.28 5.62
N TYR A 29 12.65 -6.26 6.16
CA TYR A 29 12.61 -6.09 7.62
C TYR A 29 11.97 -7.28 8.33
N GLU A 30 10.95 -7.88 7.73
CA GLU A 30 10.28 -9.07 8.29
C GLU A 30 11.27 -10.23 8.52
N LEU A 31 12.14 -10.49 7.54
CA LEU A 31 13.15 -11.55 7.64
C LEU A 31 14.32 -11.15 8.53
N LEU A 32 14.68 -9.87 8.57
CA LEU A 32 15.71 -9.36 9.47
C LEU A 32 15.33 -9.52 10.94
N TYR A 33 14.07 -9.20 11.28
CA TYR A 33 13.62 -9.17 12.68
C TYR A 33 13.00 -10.49 13.15
N TYR A 34 12.35 -11.25 12.26
CA TYR A 34 11.57 -12.43 12.64
C TYR A 34 12.04 -13.73 11.96
N GLY A 35 12.66 -13.64 10.78
CA GLY A 35 13.25 -14.79 10.09
C GLY A 35 12.27 -15.84 9.55
N ASP A 36 10.95 -15.56 9.56
CA ASP A 36 9.94 -16.48 9.03
C ASP A 36 9.79 -16.32 7.51
N ILE A 37 10.56 -17.11 6.77
CA ILE A 37 10.51 -17.10 5.30
C ILE A 37 9.17 -17.59 4.73
N GLN A 38 8.47 -18.49 5.43
CA GLN A 38 7.22 -19.04 4.94
C GLN A 38 6.11 -18.00 5.04
N ASP A 39 6.08 -17.26 6.15
CA ASP A 39 5.14 -16.17 6.36
C ASP A 39 5.38 -15.00 5.37
N TRP A 40 6.63 -14.60 5.19
CA TRP A 40 7.00 -13.57 4.20
C TRP A 40 6.60 -13.96 2.77
N LEU A 41 6.80 -15.23 2.38
CA LEU A 41 6.34 -15.72 1.08
C LEU A 41 4.81 -15.71 0.97
N ARG A 42 4.08 -16.18 2.00
CA ARG A 42 2.60 -16.18 2.00
C ARG A 42 2.05 -14.77 1.83
N LYS A 43 2.59 -13.80 2.57
CA LYS A 43 2.11 -12.41 2.57
C LYS A 43 2.36 -11.65 1.27
N ARG A 44 3.28 -12.14 0.44
CA ARG A 44 3.45 -11.62 -0.93
C ARG A 44 2.36 -12.07 -1.89
N SER A 45 1.62 -13.12 -1.57
CA SER A 45 0.61 -13.67 -2.47
C SER A 45 -0.54 -12.70 -2.68
N ILE A 46 -1.09 -12.71 -3.89
CA ILE A 46 -2.45 -12.25 -4.13
C ILE A 46 -3.39 -12.89 -3.11
N ASP A 47 -4.37 -12.11 -2.63
CA ASP A 47 -5.44 -12.61 -1.78
C ASP A 47 -6.29 -13.63 -2.56
N LEU A 48 -6.21 -14.89 -2.14
CA LEU A 48 -6.91 -16.01 -2.75
C LEU A 48 -8.44 -15.94 -2.58
N HIS A 49 -8.93 -15.04 -1.72
CA HIS A 49 -10.35 -14.78 -1.50
C HIS A 49 -10.94 -13.67 -2.37
N ARG A 50 -10.10 -12.90 -3.09
CA ARG A 50 -10.62 -11.98 -4.12
C ARG A 50 -11.45 -12.74 -5.16
N THR A 51 -12.53 -12.12 -5.61
CA THR A 51 -13.45 -12.71 -6.57
C THR A 51 -12.73 -13.08 -7.87
N ASN A 52 -11.85 -12.21 -8.36
CA ASN A 52 -11.15 -12.42 -9.63
C ASN A 52 -9.88 -13.25 -9.49
N SER A 53 -9.29 -13.41 -8.30
CA SER A 53 -8.06 -14.22 -8.11
C SER A 53 -8.28 -15.68 -8.49
N ARG A 54 -9.49 -16.21 -8.26
CA ARG A 54 -9.88 -17.55 -8.73
C ARG A 54 -9.84 -17.67 -10.25
N LEU A 55 -10.26 -16.64 -10.98
CA LEU A 55 -10.26 -16.63 -12.45
C LEU A 55 -8.82 -16.55 -12.98
N LEU A 56 -8.01 -15.67 -12.37
CA LEU A 56 -6.58 -15.55 -12.66
C LEU A 56 -5.83 -16.88 -12.45
N ARG A 57 -6.04 -17.54 -11.31
CA ARG A 57 -5.40 -18.85 -11.07
C ARG A 57 -5.86 -19.93 -12.03
N LYS A 58 -7.13 -19.91 -12.45
CA LYS A 58 -7.63 -20.82 -13.50
C LYS A 58 -6.91 -20.56 -14.83
N ALA A 59 -6.79 -19.29 -15.23
CA ALA A 59 -6.07 -18.85 -16.43
C ALA A 59 -4.60 -19.30 -16.43
N LEU A 60 -3.93 -19.22 -15.28
CA LEU A 60 -2.51 -19.58 -15.12
C LEU A 60 -2.26 -21.08 -14.94
N ARG A 61 -3.32 -21.90 -14.82
CA ARG A 61 -3.29 -23.32 -14.44
C ARG A 61 -2.68 -23.56 -13.05
N LEU A 62 -2.96 -22.65 -12.12
CA LEU A 62 -2.57 -22.68 -10.70
C LEU A 62 -3.77 -23.01 -9.80
N THR A 63 -4.75 -23.74 -10.33
CA THR A 63 -5.93 -24.13 -9.55
C THR A 63 -5.51 -25.17 -8.52
N GLY A 64 -5.84 -24.92 -7.24
CA GLY A 64 -5.44 -25.79 -6.13
C GLY A 64 -4.11 -25.41 -5.48
N CYS A 65 -3.34 -24.50 -6.08
CA CYS A 65 -2.12 -23.99 -5.46
C CYS A 65 -2.45 -23.11 -4.24
N ASP A 66 -1.65 -23.26 -3.19
CA ASP A 66 -1.64 -22.36 -2.03
C ASP A 66 -0.92 -21.03 -2.31
N GLU A 67 -0.88 -20.13 -1.33
CA GLU A 67 -0.25 -18.81 -1.43
C GLU A 67 1.24 -18.91 -1.80
N ILE A 68 1.98 -19.83 -1.18
CA ILE A 68 3.41 -19.98 -1.41
C ILE A 68 3.63 -20.52 -2.82
N GLU A 69 2.93 -21.56 -3.22
CA GLU A 69 3.02 -22.11 -4.57
C GLU A 69 2.68 -21.07 -5.64
N CYS A 70 1.69 -20.20 -5.38
CA CYS A 70 1.35 -19.09 -6.28
C CYS A 70 2.52 -18.11 -6.43
N VAL A 71 3.11 -17.61 -5.35
CA VAL A 71 4.21 -16.65 -5.46
C VAL A 71 5.49 -17.28 -6.00
N MET A 72 5.78 -18.53 -5.65
CA MET A 72 6.96 -19.24 -6.13
C MET A 72 6.91 -19.44 -7.65
N SER A 73 5.71 -19.55 -8.24
CA SER A 73 5.54 -19.63 -9.71
C SER A 73 6.02 -18.39 -10.47
N VAL A 74 6.16 -17.26 -9.77
CA VAL A 74 6.70 -15.99 -10.28
C VAL A 74 7.94 -15.55 -9.50
N HIS A 75 8.69 -16.50 -8.93
CA HIS A 75 9.92 -16.24 -8.18
C HIS A 75 9.76 -15.30 -6.98
N ALA A 76 8.55 -15.23 -6.41
CA ALA A 76 8.16 -14.28 -5.37
C ALA A 76 8.46 -12.81 -5.72
N ALA A 77 8.65 -12.48 -7.00
CA ALA A 77 8.96 -11.13 -7.44
C ALA A 77 7.73 -10.21 -7.32
N THR A 78 7.94 -8.96 -6.93
CA THR A 78 6.90 -7.94 -6.84
C THR A 78 7.28 -6.74 -7.73
N ILE A 79 6.36 -5.78 -7.84
CA ILE A 79 6.65 -4.48 -8.47
C ILE A 79 7.35 -3.53 -7.48
N THR A 80 7.04 -3.65 -6.19
CA THR A 80 7.36 -2.66 -5.15
C THR A 80 8.66 -2.93 -4.41
N ASP A 81 9.43 -3.96 -4.80
CA ASP A 81 10.74 -4.22 -4.25
C ASP A 81 11.60 -5.04 -5.22
N ASN A 82 12.87 -5.22 -4.83
CA ASN A 82 13.91 -5.88 -5.61
C ASN A 82 14.18 -7.32 -5.12
N TYR A 83 13.29 -7.89 -4.30
CA TYR A 83 13.46 -9.21 -3.72
C TYR A 83 12.80 -10.31 -4.56
N TRP A 84 13.50 -11.43 -4.70
CA TRP A 84 13.01 -12.60 -5.42
C TRP A 84 13.78 -13.86 -5.00
N VAL A 85 13.29 -15.03 -5.43
CA VAL A 85 13.88 -16.33 -5.07
C VAL A 85 14.19 -17.19 -6.29
N ARG A 86 15.23 -18.01 -6.18
CA ARG A 86 15.59 -19.01 -7.20
C ARG A 86 16.11 -20.30 -6.58
N GLU A 87 16.06 -21.39 -7.34
CA GLU A 87 16.71 -22.63 -6.95
C GLU A 87 18.23 -22.42 -6.87
N GLN A 88 18.85 -23.00 -5.83
CA GLN A 88 20.28 -22.88 -5.65
C GLN A 88 21.05 -23.42 -6.86
N GLY A 89 22.01 -22.64 -7.37
CA GLY A 89 22.81 -22.99 -8.55
C GLY A 89 22.16 -22.64 -9.88
N SER A 90 20.94 -22.11 -9.89
CA SER A 90 20.32 -21.55 -11.10
C SER A 90 21.11 -20.35 -11.64
N ALA A 91 21.27 -20.30 -12.96
CA ALA A 91 21.88 -19.19 -13.68
C ALA A 91 20.89 -18.02 -13.95
N LEU A 92 19.67 -18.11 -13.41
CA LEU A 92 18.64 -17.08 -13.57
C LEU A 92 19.12 -15.76 -12.97
N GLU A 93 18.94 -14.67 -13.73
CA GLU A 93 19.29 -13.31 -13.35
C GLU A 93 18.03 -12.46 -13.12
N HIS A 94 18.15 -11.43 -12.28
CA HIS A 94 17.03 -10.57 -11.90
C HIS A 94 16.33 -9.94 -13.11
N LYS A 95 17.07 -9.55 -14.16
CA LYS A 95 16.51 -8.95 -15.38
C LYS A 95 15.52 -9.87 -16.12
N GLN A 96 15.63 -11.19 -15.93
CA GLN A 96 14.78 -12.18 -16.59
C GLN A 96 13.46 -12.40 -15.86
N ILE A 97 13.40 -12.05 -14.57
CA ILE A 97 12.18 -12.15 -13.75
C ILE A 97 11.49 -10.80 -13.56
N LYS A 98 12.04 -9.71 -14.11
CA LYS A 98 11.33 -8.43 -14.10
C LYS A 98 10.06 -8.53 -14.94
N PHE A 99 8.94 -8.11 -14.38
CA PHE A 99 7.69 -8.00 -15.12
C PHE A 99 7.83 -6.96 -16.24
N SER A 100 7.33 -7.29 -17.41
CA SER A 100 7.42 -6.47 -18.63
C SER A 100 6.10 -6.37 -19.39
N SER A 101 5.02 -6.87 -18.80
CA SER A 101 3.71 -7.00 -19.44
C SER A 101 2.62 -7.03 -18.38
N ASP A 102 1.51 -6.35 -18.64
CA ASP A 102 0.30 -6.27 -17.83
C ASP A 102 -0.86 -7.11 -18.42
N PHE A 103 -0.51 -8.17 -19.15
CA PHE A 103 -1.43 -9.02 -19.91
C PHE A 103 -2.67 -9.49 -19.11
N PHE A 104 -2.54 -9.75 -17.80
CA PHE A 104 -3.64 -10.21 -16.95
C PHE A 104 -4.37 -9.10 -16.19
N SER A 105 -4.08 -7.84 -16.46
CA SER A 105 -4.61 -6.69 -15.72
C SER A 105 -6.15 -6.59 -15.78
N GLU A 106 -6.75 -6.76 -16.96
CA GLU A 106 -8.20 -6.75 -17.13
C GLU A 106 -8.90 -7.89 -16.38
N LEU A 107 -8.30 -9.09 -16.42
CA LEU A 107 -8.82 -10.26 -15.71
C LEU A 107 -8.80 -10.03 -14.19
N SER A 108 -7.69 -9.51 -13.65
CA SER A 108 -7.55 -9.23 -12.23
C SER A 108 -8.46 -8.09 -11.76
N LEU A 109 -8.63 -7.03 -12.57
CA LEU A 109 -9.43 -5.87 -12.18
C LEU A 109 -10.94 -6.14 -12.27
N SER A 110 -11.40 -6.74 -13.37
CA SER A 110 -12.83 -6.77 -13.72
C SER A 110 -13.40 -8.18 -13.95
N GLY A 111 -12.56 -9.21 -13.91
CA GLY A 111 -12.96 -10.59 -14.20
C GLY A 111 -13.32 -10.84 -15.66
N ARG A 112 -13.06 -9.88 -16.56
CA ARG A 112 -13.40 -10.00 -17.99
C ARG A 112 -12.42 -10.93 -18.70
N PHE A 113 -12.98 -11.83 -19.50
CA PHE A 113 -12.27 -12.87 -20.25
C PHE A 113 -11.96 -12.53 -21.70
N LEU A 114 -12.28 -11.31 -22.14
CA LEU A 114 -12.59 -10.99 -23.54
C LEU A 114 -11.44 -11.21 -24.54
N GLU A 115 -10.20 -11.46 -24.07
CA GLU A 115 -9.01 -11.59 -24.94
C GLU A 115 -8.13 -12.81 -24.66
N TYR A 116 -8.53 -13.74 -23.78
CA TYR A 116 -7.66 -14.85 -23.38
C TYR A 116 -8.02 -16.17 -24.07
N ASP A 117 -7.26 -16.52 -25.12
CA ASP A 117 -7.22 -17.90 -25.61
C ASP A 117 -6.20 -18.69 -24.78
N PHE A 118 -6.68 -19.50 -23.84
CA PHE A 118 -5.84 -20.29 -22.92
C PHE A 118 -5.22 -21.55 -23.56
N ASP A 119 -5.61 -21.85 -24.81
CA ASP A 119 -5.01 -22.90 -25.63
C ASP A 119 -3.90 -22.35 -26.54
N ASP A 120 -3.75 -21.01 -26.62
CA ASP A 120 -2.62 -20.37 -27.28
C ASP A 120 -1.33 -20.48 -26.43
N VAL A 121 -0.28 -21.04 -27.04
CA VAL A 121 1.06 -21.15 -26.46
C VAL A 121 1.65 -19.79 -26.12
N SER A 122 1.24 -18.72 -26.81
CA SER A 122 1.68 -17.35 -26.52
C SER A 122 1.23 -16.90 -25.11
N CYS A 123 0.02 -17.27 -24.67
CA CYS A 123 -0.49 -17.03 -23.32
C CYS A 123 0.28 -17.83 -22.25
N ILE A 124 0.77 -19.03 -22.60
CA ILE A 124 1.59 -19.87 -21.71
C ILE A 124 2.95 -19.21 -21.41
N THR A 125 3.54 -18.51 -22.37
CA THR A 125 4.80 -17.76 -22.17
C THR A 125 4.64 -16.48 -21.35
N ARG A 126 3.39 -16.02 -21.11
CA ARG A 126 3.07 -14.80 -20.37
C ARG A 126 2.59 -15.05 -18.93
N LYS A 127 2.77 -16.28 -18.41
CA LYS A 127 2.37 -16.67 -17.04
C LYS A 127 3.09 -15.88 -15.95
N HIS A 128 4.23 -15.29 -16.28
CA HIS A 128 4.97 -14.44 -15.35
C HIS A 128 4.28 -13.08 -15.23
N THR A 129 3.42 -12.94 -14.22
CA THR A 129 2.52 -11.81 -14.04
C THR A 129 2.66 -11.18 -12.66
N PRO A 130 2.67 -9.83 -12.55
CA PRO A 130 2.73 -9.14 -11.26
C PRO A 130 1.45 -9.34 -10.44
N GLU A 131 0.37 -9.82 -11.05
CA GLU A 131 -0.92 -9.98 -10.38
C GLU A 131 -0.91 -11.05 -9.29
N LEU A 132 -0.04 -12.05 -9.39
CA LEU A 132 0.13 -13.07 -8.35
C LEU A 132 0.78 -12.54 -7.08
N THR A 133 1.38 -11.34 -7.13
CA THR A 133 2.01 -10.67 -5.99
C THR A 133 1.40 -9.30 -5.67
N ASN A 134 0.18 -9.06 -6.17
CA ASN A 134 -0.58 -7.84 -5.93
C ASN A 134 -1.50 -8.01 -4.69
N THR A 135 -0.96 -7.78 -3.49
CA THR A 135 -1.57 -8.05 -2.16
C THR A 135 -2.74 -7.13 -1.80
N GLY A 136 -3.58 -7.47 -0.81
CA GLY A 136 -4.76 -6.68 -0.36
C GLY A 136 -6.12 -7.31 -0.72
N SER A 137 -7.25 -6.73 -0.35
CA SER A 137 -8.58 -7.39 -0.51
C SER A 137 -9.45 -6.86 -1.66
N TYR A 138 -9.20 -5.66 -2.17
CA TYR A 138 -9.97 -5.07 -3.27
C TYR A 138 -9.53 -5.62 -4.63
N GLU A 139 -10.45 -5.65 -5.60
CA GLU A 139 -10.09 -5.98 -6.99
C GLU A 139 -9.26 -4.84 -7.58
N LYS A 140 -8.07 -5.20 -8.05
CA LYS A 140 -7.06 -4.29 -8.57
C LYS A 140 -6.08 -5.01 -9.49
N CYS A 141 -5.35 -4.24 -10.27
CA CYS A 141 -4.30 -4.73 -11.17
C CYS A 141 -3.14 -3.75 -11.29
N TRP A 142 -2.03 -4.23 -11.83
CA TRP A 142 -0.92 -3.43 -12.32
C TRP A 142 -1.07 -3.22 -13.84
N ARG A 143 -0.88 -1.99 -14.29
CA ARG A 143 -0.83 -1.62 -15.71
C ARG A 143 0.52 -1.02 -16.04
N LEU A 144 1.06 -1.34 -17.21
CA LEU A 144 2.33 -0.81 -17.68
C LEU A 144 2.06 0.33 -18.67
N LYS A 145 2.18 1.57 -18.21
CA LYS A 145 1.89 2.78 -18.99
C LYS A 145 3.18 3.55 -19.24
N ASP A 146 3.54 3.75 -20.51
CA ASP A 146 4.75 4.49 -20.92
C ASP A 146 6.05 4.04 -20.20
N GLY A 147 6.15 2.73 -19.90
CA GLY A 147 7.30 2.14 -19.21
C GLY A 147 7.26 2.25 -17.68
N SER A 148 6.19 2.81 -17.10
CA SER A 148 5.98 2.92 -15.66
C SER A 148 4.80 2.07 -15.19
N TRP A 149 4.92 1.48 -14.00
CA TRP A 149 3.86 0.71 -13.39
C TRP A 149 2.86 1.60 -12.67
N VAL A 150 1.58 1.35 -12.91
CA VAL A 150 0.44 2.05 -12.33
C VAL A 150 -0.51 1.01 -11.76
N MET A 151 -0.86 1.13 -10.48
CA MET A 151 -1.89 0.29 -9.87
C MET A 151 -3.26 0.88 -10.15
N THR A 152 -4.17 0.08 -10.71
CA THR A 152 -5.58 0.43 -10.92
C THR A 152 -6.43 -0.34 -9.94
N LYS A 153 -7.29 0.34 -9.17
CA LYS A 153 -8.13 -0.25 -8.12
C LYS A 153 -9.60 0.07 -8.39
N SER A 154 -10.47 -0.92 -8.17
CA SER A 154 -11.92 -0.75 -8.18
C SER A 154 -12.46 -0.36 -6.81
N GLY A 155 -13.63 0.25 -6.79
CA GLY A 155 -14.29 0.66 -5.56
C GLY A 155 -15.67 1.22 -5.85
N THR A 156 -16.46 1.38 -4.81
CA THR A 156 -17.72 2.12 -4.89
C THR A 156 -17.45 3.61 -5.07
N PRO A 157 -18.40 4.40 -5.62
CA PRO A 157 -18.20 5.84 -5.81
C PRO A 157 -17.75 6.58 -4.54
N LYS A 158 -18.24 6.18 -3.36
CA LYS A 158 -17.85 6.77 -2.08
C LYS A 158 -16.45 6.40 -1.65
N GLU A 159 -16.02 5.16 -1.84
CA GLU A 159 -14.64 4.72 -1.55
C GLU A 159 -13.63 5.44 -2.44
N LEU A 160 -13.95 5.57 -3.73
CA LEU A 160 -13.07 6.24 -4.67
C LEU A 160 -13.03 7.76 -4.45
N PHE A 161 -14.18 8.39 -4.15
CA PHE A 161 -14.24 9.79 -3.72
C PHE A 161 -13.41 10.01 -2.45
N SER A 162 -13.54 9.12 -1.45
CA SER A 162 -12.76 9.20 -0.22
C SER A 162 -11.27 9.16 -0.50
N GLU A 163 -10.77 8.15 -1.23
CA GLU A 163 -9.35 8.03 -1.57
C GLU A 163 -8.82 9.29 -2.29
N LEU A 164 -9.55 9.78 -3.29
CA LEU A 164 -9.15 10.96 -4.07
C LEU A 164 -9.15 12.25 -3.23
N LEU A 165 -10.16 12.44 -2.38
CA LEU A 165 -10.22 13.61 -1.52
C LEU A 165 -9.11 13.58 -0.45
N VAL A 166 -8.82 12.41 0.12
CA VAL A 166 -7.71 12.28 1.09
C VAL A 166 -6.37 12.60 0.44
N TYR A 167 -6.14 12.17 -0.80
CA TYR A 167 -4.98 12.58 -1.58
C TYR A 167 -4.86 14.11 -1.69
N TYR A 168 -5.92 14.80 -2.10
CA TYR A 168 -5.91 16.26 -2.21
C TYR A 168 -5.73 17.00 -0.88
N LEU A 169 -6.34 16.49 0.19
CA LEU A 169 -6.15 17.05 1.53
C LEU A 169 -4.70 16.91 1.98
N GLY A 170 -4.09 15.75 1.75
CA GLY A 170 -2.68 15.50 2.05
C GLY A 170 -1.75 16.43 1.28
N GLU A 171 -1.98 16.60 -0.04
CA GLU A 171 -1.21 17.54 -0.86
C GLU A 171 -1.35 18.99 -0.36
N ALA A 172 -2.57 19.42 -0.01
CA ALA A 172 -2.81 20.75 0.53
C ALA A 172 -2.13 20.98 1.89
N CYS A 173 -1.96 19.92 2.69
CA CYS A 173 -1.18 19.93 3.93
C CYS A 173 0.34 19.90 3.70
N GLY A 174 0.81 19.68 2.47
CA GLY A 174 2.23 19.50 2.15
C GLY A 174 2.79 18.13 2.55
N PHE A 175 1.92 17.11 2.68
CA PHE A 175 2.33 15.76 3.00
C PHE A 175 2.81 14.98 1.78
N ASP A 176 3.61 13.96 2.01
CA ASP A 176 4.04 13.01 0.99
C ASP A 176 2.92 11.98 0.74
N MET A 177 2.28 12.06 -0.42
CA MET A 177 1.12 11.26 -0.79
C MET A 177 1.40 10.44 -2.04
N ALA A 178 0.87 9.21 -2.09
CA ALA A 178 0.78 8.50 -3.35
C ALA A 178 -0.17 9.28 -4.28
N ARG A 179 0.15 9.31 -5.58
CA ARG A 179 -0.56 10.18 -6.54
C ARG A 179 -1.78 9.48 -7.08
N TYR A 180 -2.97 10.02 -6.80
CA TYR A 180 -4.22 9.43 -7.22
C TYR A 180 -4.93 10.21 -8.32
N ARG A 181 -5.57 9.48 -9.23
CA ARG A 181 -6.38 10.02 -10.34
C ARG A 181 -7.46 9.05 -10.76
N ILE A 182 -8.55 9.57 -11.33
CA ILE A 182 -9.64 8.75 -11.85
C ILE A 182 -9.48 8.53 -13.34
N VAL A 183 -9.54 7.26 -13.76
CA VAL A 183 -9.45 6.84 -15.16
C VAL A 183 -10.49 5.75 -15.38
N ASP A 184 -11.39 5.98 -16.34
CA ASP A 184 -12.42 5.02 -16.75
C ASP A 184 -13.27 4.44 -15.58
N GLY A 185 -13.53 5.27 -14.57
CA GLY A 185 -14.31 4.88 -13.38
C GLY A 185 -13.54 4.08 -12.32
N TYR A 186 -12.23 3.91 -12.51
CA TYR A 186 -11.32 3.32 -11.54
C TYR A 186 -10.41 4.40 -10.94
N ILE A 187 -9.79 4.09 -9.80
CA ILE A 187 -8.74 4.93 -9.24
C ILE A 187 -7.36 4.34 -9.54
N GLU A 188 -6.46 5.19 -10.01
CA GLU A 188 -5.09 4.83 -10.35
C GLU A 188 -4.08 5.50 -9.43
N THR A 189 -3.00 4.79 -9.13
CA THR A 189 -1.82 5.34 -8.43
C THR A 189 -0.52 4.86 -9.04
N ASP A 190 0.47 5.75 -9.09
CA ASP A 190 1.82 5.43 -9.58
C ASP A 190 2.55 4.49 -8.61
N ASP A 191 3.38 3.59 -9.13
CA ASP A 191 4.38 2.91 -8.29
C ASP A 191 5.34 3.94 -7.68
N PHE A 192 5.16 4.22 -6.39
CA PHE A 192 5.96 5.17 -5.65
C PHE A 192 7.41 4.71 -5.39
N THR A 193 7.73 3.44 -5.66
CA THR A 193 9.08 2.91 -5.50
C THR A 193 9.95 3.26 -6.70
N GLY A 194 9.34 3.48 -7.87
CA GLY A 194 9.99 3.84 -9.13
C GLY A 194 11.07 2.84 -9.56
N GLY A 195 11.03 1.61 -9.05
CA GLY A 195 12.09 0.60 -9.22
C GLY A 195 13.46 0.98 -8.63
N ILE A 196 13.55 2.03 -7.80
CA ILE A 196 14.79 2.47 -7.13
C ILE A 196 14.77 2.22 -5.62
N TYR A 197 13.58 2.04 -5.03
CA TYR A 197 13.40 1.70 -3.63
C TYR A 197 12.81 0.30 -3.44
N ASN A 198 13.06 -0.29 -2.27
CA ASN A 198 12.27 -1.39 -1.74
C ASN A 198 11.24 -0.81 -0.78
N PHE A 199 9.97 -1.22 -0.92
CA PHE A 199 8.93 -0.95 0.07
C PHE A 199 8.88 -2.08 1.11
N ASP A 200 9.15 -1.74 2.37
CA ASP A 200 8.93 -2.64 3.51
C ASP A 200 7.68 -2.12 4.29
N PRO A 201 6.57 -2.88 4.35
CA PRO A 201 5.43 -2.51 5.18
C PRO A 201 5.83 -2.50 6.66
N MET A 202 5.13 -1.71 7.48
CA MET A 202 5.39 -1.70 8.93
C MET A 202 5.14 -3.06 9.59
N TYR A 203 4.36 -3.94 8.96
CA TYR A 203 4.24 -5.34 9.38
C TYR A 203 5.60 -6.01 9.54
N GLY A 204 6.55 -5.76 8.63
CA GLY A 204 7.89 -6.32 8.73
C GLY A 204 8.70 -5.81 9.92
N VAL A 205 8.26 -4.74 10.59
CA VAL A 205 8.93 -4.11 11.73
C VAL A 205 8.22 -4.39 13.05
N VAL A 206 6.88 -4.44 13.04
CA VAL A 206 6.05 -4.52 14.26
C VAL A 206 4.95 -5.59 14.21
N LEU A 207 4.87 -6.40 13.16
CA LEU A 207 3.79 -7.37 12.91
C LEU A 207 2.41 -6.70 12.90
N GLU A 208 1.45 -7.21 13.69
CA GLU A 208 0.06 -6.71 13.77
C GLU A 208 -0.10 -5.60 14.83
N GLU A 209 0.98 -5.07 15.39
CA GLU A 209 0.90 -4.01 16.39
C GLU A 209 0.49 -2.67 15.73
N GLU A 210 -0.72 -2.21 16.05
CA GLU A 210 -1.29 -0.96 15.53
C GLU A 210 -1.23 0.20 16.55
N ASP A 211 -0.77 -0.03 17.79
CA ASP A 211 -0.59 1.03 18.76
C ASP A 211 0.42 2.07 18.25
N TYR A 212 0.00 3.33 18.26
CA TYR A 212 0.78 4.43 17.71
C TYR A 212 2.09 4.68 18.47
N ILE A 213 2.11 4.47 19.79
CA ILE A 213 3.31 4.68 20.61
C ILE A 213 4.32 3.56 20.34
N ASN A 214 3.87 2.32 20.22
CA ASN A 214 4.72 1.19 19.86
C ASN A 214 5.34 1.36 18.46
N ASN A 215 4.54 1.79 17.48
CA ASN A 215 5.02 2.10 16.13
C ASN A 215 6.00 3.27 16.10
N TRP A 216 5.70 4.36 16.81
CA TRP A 216 6.62 5.48 16.98
C TRP A 216 7.97 5.03 17.55
N ASN A 217 7.95 4.22 18.61
CA ASN A 217 9.16 3.71 19.24
C ASN A 217 9.96 2.79 18.32
N ALA A 218 9.30 2.00 17.47
CA ALA A 218 9.97 1.19 16.46
C ALA A 218 10.66 2.07 15.41
N LEU A 219 9.99 3.11 14.93
CA LEU A 219 10.56 4.07 13.97
C LEU A 219 11.76 4.84 14.55
N CYS A 220 11.70 5.26 15.83
CA CYS A 220 12.82 5.91 16.51
C CYS A 220 14.08 5.03 16.60
N LYS A 221 13.91 3.69 16.63
CA LYS A 221 15.04 2.75 16.63
C LYS A 221 15.68 2.63 15.25
N ILE A 222 14.89 2.79 14.19
CA ILE A 222 15.35 2.73 12.79
C ILE A 222 16.01 4.06 12.39
N ASP A 223 15.41 5.19 12.76
CA ASP A 223 15.87 6.53 12.40
C ASP A 223 16.00 7.43 13.65
N GLN A 224 17.24 7.67 14.06
CA GLN A 224 17.57 8.51 15.21
C GLN A 224 17.41 10.02 14.93
N THR A 225 17.19 10.43 13.68
CA THR A 225 16.94 11.82 13.32
C THR A 225 15.48 12.25 13.51
N PHE A 226 14.59 11.28 13.82
CA PHE A 226 13.13 11.46 13.91
C PHE A 226 12.45 11.89 12.60
N GLY A 227 13.11 11.76 11.44
CA GLY A 227 12.53 12.03 10.14
C GLY A 227 11.37 11.09 9.81
N LEU A 228 11.57 9.79 10.01
CA LEU A 228 10.50 8.79 9.84
C LEU A 228 9.35 9.02 10.81
N CYS A 229 9.66 9.33 12.07
CA CYS A 229 8.68 9.62 13.10
C CYS A 229 7.82 10.84 12.74
N ARG A 230 8.44 11.91 12.24
CA ARG A 230 7.72 13.11 11.77
C ARG A 230 6.76 12.77 10.64
N GLN A 231 7.19 11.98 9.66
CA GLN A 231 6.36 11.58 8.51
C GLN A 231 5.23 10.63 8.93
N PHE A 232 5.48 9.74 9.90
CA PHE A 232 4.44 8.92 10.51
C PHE A 232 3.35 9.76 11.18
N LEU A 233 3.70 10.86 11.86
CA LEU A 233 2.68 11.78 12.40
C LEU A 233 1.83 12.43 11.32
N ASP A 234 2.38 12.72 10.12
CA ASP A 234 1.59 13.26 9.02
C ASP A 234 0.52 12.25 8.56
N ILE A 235 0.88 10.96 8.52
CA ILE A 235 -0.07 9.86 8.22
C ILE A 235 -1.17 9.79 9.30
N ILE A 236 -0.79 9.72 10.58
CA ILE A 236 -1.76 9.59 11.69
C ILE A 236 -2.63 10.85 11.85
N TYR A 237 -2.06 12.04 11.61
CA TYR A 237 -2.83 13.28 11.58
C TYR A 237 -3.90 13.22 10.48
N LEU A 238 -3.52 12.77 9.27
CA LEU A 238 -4.47 12.67 8.17
C LEU A 238 -5.56 11.64 8.50
N ASP A 239 -5.21 10.45 9.01
CA ASP A 239 -6.17 9.45 9.46
C ASP A 239 -7.14 9.99 10.51
N SER A 240 -6.62 10.81 11.44
CA SER A 240 -7.43 11.49 12.45
C SER A 240 -8.34 12.56 11.84
N LEU A 241 -7.88 13.32 10.84
CA LEU A 241 -8.69 14.32 10.15
C LEU A 241 -9.83 13.67 9.37
N VAL A 242 -9.55 12.57 8.66
CA VAL A 242 -10.48 11.95 7.70
C VAL A 242 -11.23 10.76 8.28
N PHE A 243 -10.96 10.43 9.54
CA PHE A 243 -11.49 9.26 10.26
C PHE A 243 -11.22 7.95 9.52
N ASN A 244 -9.96 7.75 9.12
CA ASN A 244 -9.53 6.48 8.53
C ASN A 244 -9.27 5.46 9.65
N VAL A 245 -10.18 4.50 9.78
CA VAL A 245 -10.10 3.45 10.81
C VAL A 245 -9.37 2.19 10.35
N ASP A 246 -8.91 2.16 9.09
CA ASP A 246 -8.31 0.97 8.46
C ASP A 246 -6.79 1.13 8.20
N ARG A 247 -6.11 1.93 9.04
CA ARG A 247 -4.64 2.06 8.99
C ARG A 247 -3.97 0.86 9.67
N HIS A 248 -4.04 -0.30 9.05
CA HIS A 248 -3.31 -1.49 9.49
C HIS A 248 -1.85 -1.47 9.00
N THR A 249 -1.00 -2.35 9.54
CA THR A 249 0.47 -2.31 9.34
C THR A 249 0.97 -2.64 7.93
N PHE A 250 0.08 -2.96 7.00
CA PHE A 250 0.38 -3.06 5.56
C PHE A 250 0.06 -1.79 4.77
N ASN A 251 -0.70 -0.86 5.35
CA ASN A 251 -1.13 0.40 4.72
C ASN A 251 -0.18 1.57 5.02
N TYR A 252 1.01 1.29 5.55
CA TYR A 252 2.11 2.23 5.72
C TYR A 252 3.41 1.45 5.90
N GLY A 253 4.54 2.09 5.65
CA GLY A 253 5.83 1.41 5.62
C GLY A 253 6.97 2.36 5.30
N ILE A 254 8.14 1.78 5.07
CA ILE A 254 9.40 2.48 4.87
C ILE A 254 9.90 2.20 3.46
N LEU A 255 10.33 3.24 2.76
CA LEU A 255 11.12 3.11 1.54
C LEU A 255 12.59 3.00 1.91
N ARG A 256 13.23 1.94 1.41
CA ARG A 256 14.66 1.69 1.60
C ARG A 256 15.38 1.75 0.28
N ASP A 257 16.61 2.23 0.32
CA ASP A 257 17.49 2.19 -0.83
C ASP A 257 17.78 0.73 -1.20
N LYS A 258 17.48 0.33 -2.44
CA LYS A 258 17.58 -1.08 -2.84
C LYS A 258 19.02 -1.64 -2.89
N GLU A 259 20.03 -0.75 -2.96
CA GLU A 259 21.44 -1.14 -3.11
C GLU A 259 22.15 -1.30 -1.77
N THR A 260 21.78 -0.46 -0.80
CA THR A 260 22.38 -0.37 0.54
C THR A 260 21.48 -0.93 1.64
N GLY A 261 20.17 -1.01 1.40
CA GLY A 261 19.15 -1.41 2.37
C GLY A 261 18.91 -0.39 3.49
N SER A 262 19.41 0.85 3.35
CA SER A 262 19.18 1.89 4.36
C SER A 262 17.76 2.46 4.26
N ALA A 263 17.12 2.74 5.40
CA ALA A 263 15.86 3.48 5.45
C ALA A 263 16.05 4.91 4.91
N VAL A 264 15.17 5.34 4.00
CA VAL A 264 15.26 6.65 3.34
C VAL A 264 14.18 7.59 3.86
N ARG A 265 12.92 7.13 3.86
CA ARG A 265 11.73 7.86 4.30
C ARG A 265 10.56 6.88 4.49
N MET A 266 9.49 7.33 5.12
CA MET A 266 8.20 6.65 5.05
C MET A 266 7.75 6.61 3.59
N ALA A 267 7.05 5.53 3.21
CA ALA A 267 6.34 5.51 1.94
C ALA A 267 5.29 6.64 1.90
N PRO A 268 5.04 7.25 0.71
CA PRO A 268 3.97 8.23 0.58
C PRO A 268 2.66 7.64 1.09
N ASN A 269 1.83 8.40 1.79
CA ASN A 269 0.56 7.89 2.33
C ASN A 269 -0.34 7.37 1.19
N PHE A 270 -0.86 6.16 1.37
CA PHE A 270 -1.66 5.42 0.39
C PHE A 270 -2.76 4.62 1.11
N ASP A 271 -3.71 4.08 0.34
CA ASP A 271 -4.82 3.22 0.81
C ASP A 271 -5.69 3.89 1.90
N ASN A 272 -6.41 4.92 1.48
CA ASN A 272 -7.29 5.74 2.32
C ASN A 272 -8.78 5.55 2.00
N ASN A 273 -9.14 4.57 1.17
CA ASN A 273 -10.48 4.39 0.63
C ASN A 273 -11.54 4.07 1.69
N LEU A 274 -11.15 3.61 2.89
CA LEU A 274 -12.05 3.34 4.02
C LEU A 274 -12.22 4.49 5.00
N SER A 275 -11.88 5.71 4.57
CA SER A 275 -12.10 6.95 5.31
C SER A 275 -13.40 7.67 4.91
N LEU A 276 -13.68 8.79 5.59
CA LEU A 276 -14.75 9.74 5.28
C LEU A 276 -16.13 9.07 5.16
N ILE A 277 -16.71 9.11 3.95
CA ILE A 277 -18.07 8.67 3.66
C ILE A 277 -18.10 7.31 2.95
N SER A 278 -16.99 6.59 2.90
CA SER A 278 -16.86 5.29 2.22
C SER A 278 -17.91 4.28 2.70
N ARG A 279 -18.28 4.34 3.98
CA ARG A 279 -19.33 3.51 4.61
C ARG A 279 -20.69 4.21 4.75
N GLY A 280 -20.87 5.33 4.06
CA GLY A 280 -22.09 6.14 4.07
C GLY A 280 -22.00 7.34 5.01
N TYR A 281 -23.15 7.98 5.23
CA TYR A 281 -23.27 9.20 6.03
C TYR A 281 -23.73 8.86 7.44
N GLY A 282 -23.10 9.47 8.44
CA GLY A 282 -23.65 9.53 9.79
C GLY A 282 -24.87 10.45 9.87
N LYS A 283 -25.61 10.41 10.97
CA LYS A 283 -26.77 11.30 11.19
C LYS A 283 -26.39 12.79 11.27
N ASP A 284 -25.17 13.07 11.74
CA ASP A 284 -24.65 14.42 11.98
C ASP A 284 -23.14 14.40 11.68
N PRO A 285 -22.64 15.24 10.76
CA PRO A 285 -21.21 15.29 10.42
C PRO A 285 -20.34 15.72 11.61
N CYS A 286 -20.90 16.44 12.58
CA CYS A 286 -20.21 16.94 13.77
C CYS A 286 -20.29 15.99 14.98
N LYS A 287 -20.82 14.77 14.81
CA LYS A 287 -20.91 13.76 15.90
C LYS A 287 -20.16 12.47 15.60
N SER A 288 -19.13 12.55 14.74
CA SER A 288 -18.18 11.45 14.54
C SER A 288 -17.40 11.14 15.82
N SER A 289 -16.94 9.90 15.96
CA SER A 289 -16.11 9.50 17.12
C SER A 289 -14.80 10.31 17.19
N PRO A 290 -14.42 10.83 18.37
CA PRO A 290 -13.14 11.51 18.56
C PRO A 290 -11.96 10.53 18.74
N MET A 291 -12.19 9.21 18.77
CA MET A 291 -11.21 8.19 19.12
C MET A 291 -9.82 8.39 18.50
N LEU A 292 -9.72 8.56 17.17
CA LEU A 292 -8.42 8.74 16.50
C LEU A 292 -7.74 10.07 16.87
N ILE A 293 -8.53 11.13 17.09
CA ILE A 293 -8.02 12.44 17.54
C ILE A 293 -7.45 12.31 18.97
N ASP A 294 -8.15 11.60 19.85
CA ASP A 294 -7.69 11.35 21.22
C ASP A 294 -6.42 10.49 21.24
N MET A 295 -6.36 9.47 20.39
CA MET A 295 -5.17 8.63 20.20
C MET A 295 -3.98 9.44 19.67
N PHE A 296 -4.19 10.30 18.66
CA PHE A 296 -3.14 11.19 18.14
C PHE A 296 -2.65 12.18 19.21
N GLY A 297 -3.57 12.82 19.95
CA GLY A 297 -3.20 13.69 21.06
C GLY A 297 -2.44 12.94 22.17
N SER A 298 -2.81 11.68 22.44
CA SER A 298 -2.10 10.81 23.38
C SER A 298 -0.68 10.53 22.90
N LEU A 299 -0.50 10.21 21.63
CA LEU A 299 0.81 10.00 21.01
C LEU A 299 1.71 11.23 21.17
N LEU A 300 1.20 12.43 20.84
CA LEU A 300 1.97 13.67 20.99
C LEU A 300 2.38 13.93 22.44
N ARG A 301 1.47 13.73 23.40
CA ARG A 301 1.78 13.89 24.83
C ARG A 301 2.82 12.87 25.33
N ASN A 302 2.72 11.61 24.90
CA ASN A 302 3.65 10.56 25.33
C ASN A 302 5.05 10.74 24.73
N THR A 303 5.12 11.20 23.49
CA THR A 303 6.39 11.40 22.78
C THR A 303 7.03 12.76 23.08
N GLY A 304 6.25 13.73 23.55
CA GLY A 304 6.67 15.13 23.72
C GLY A 304 7.00 15.83 22.39
N PHE A 305 6.65 15.20 21.26
CA PHE A 305 6.98 15.73 19.95
C PHE A 305 6.04 16.88 19.58
N LYS A 306 6.59 18.02 19.18
CA LYS A 306 5.80 19.16 18.75
C LYS A 306 5.32 18.95 17.32
N TYR A 307 4.01 19.01 17.12
CA TYR A 307 3.40 18.91 15.82
C TYR A 307 2.74 20.24 15.46
N ASN A 308 3.00 20.75 14.26
CA ASN A 308 2.32 21.93 13.76
C ASN A 308 1.16 21.49 12.88
N GLN A 309 -0.07 21.79 13.31
CA GLN A 309 -1.24 21.46 12.52
C GLN A 309 -1.22 22.21 11.18
N PRO A 310 -1.28 21.50 10.03
CA PRO A 310 -1.54 22.15 8.76
C PRO A 310 -3.02 22.51 8.67
N TRP A 311 -3.29 23.82 8.69
CA TRP A 311 -4.65 24.35 8.61
C TRP A 311 -5.06 24.56 7.15
N ILE A 312 -6.21 23.99 6.76
CA ILE A 312 -6.86 24.21 5.48
C ILE A 312 -8.08 25.09 5.73
N ASP A 313 -8.07 26.30 5.16
CA ASP A 313 -9.18 27.23 5.31
C ASP A 313 -10.47 26.75 4.60
N ASP A 314 -11.60 27.31 5.01
CA ASP A 314 -12.92 26.91 4.53
C ASP A 314 -13.07 27.02 3.00
N SER A 315 -12.44 28.03 2.37
CA SER A 315 -12.50 28.22 0.92
C SER A 315 -11.73 27.11 0.20
N LYS A 316 -10.52 26.82 0.67
CA LYS A 316 -9.69 25.75 0.10
C LYS A 316 -10.34 24.38 0.31
N LEU A 317 -10.90 24.12 1.49
CA LEU A 317 -11.59 22.87 1.77
C LEU A 317 -12.76 22.63 0.80
N ARG A 318 -13.58 23.65 0.55
CA ARG A 318 -14.70 23.59 -0.43
C ARG A 318 -14.22 23.37 -1.86
N GLU A 319 -13.11 24.00 -2.24
CA GLU A 319 -12.46 23.79 -3.54
C GLU A 319 -12.04 22.33 -3.74
N LEU A 320 -11.34 21.73 -2.76
CA LEU A 320 -10.85 20.36 -2.84
C LEU A 320 -12.01 19.34 -2.89
N ILE A 321 -13.05 19.53 -2.08
CA ILE A 321 -14.25 18.69 -2.10
C ILE A 321 -14.94 18.77 -3.46
N THR A 322 -15.09 19.98 -4.00
CA THR A 322 -15.71 20.21 -5.31
C THR A 322 -14.93 19.51 -6.41
N ARG A 323 -13.60 19.68 -6.42
CA ARG A 323 -12.70 18.99 -7.36
C ARG A 323 -12.88 17.48 -7.31
N ALA A 324 -12.82 16.87 -6.12
CA ALA A 324 -12.97 15.43 -5.96
C ALA A 324 -14.35 14.91 -6.41
N THR A 325 -15.42 15.69 -6.21
CA THR A 325 -16.76 15.30 -6.71
C THR A 325 -16.86 15.39 -8.23
N GLU A 326 -16.29 16.42 -8.85
CA GLU A 326 -16.41 16.67 -10.29
C GLU A 326 -15.64 15.66 -11.14
N GLU A 327 -14.51 15.14 -10.65
CA GLU A 327 -13.75 14.07 -11.33
C GLU A 327 -14.50 12.73 -11.41
N PHE A 328 -15.53 12.53 -10.57
CA PHE A 328 -16.34 11.30 -10.54
C PHE A 328 -17.62 11.35 -11.38
N VAL A 329 -18.13 12.55 -11.68
CA VAL A 329 -19.49 12.74 -12.23
C VAL A 329 -20.56 12.03 -11.37
N ASP A 330 -20.32 11.85 -10.06
CA ASP A 330 -21.33 11.37 -9.12
C ASP A 330 -21.93 12.55 -8.36
N SER A 331 -23.06 13.05 -8.86
CA SER A 331 -23.79 14.16 -8.24
C SER A 331 -24.45 13.81 -6.90
N SER A 332 -24.34 12.56 -6.43
CA SER A 332 -24.95 12.10 -5.17
C SER A 332 -24.11 12.41 -3.92
N ILE A 333 -22.87 12.90 -4.08
CA ILE A 333 -22.02 13.28 -2.95
C ILE A 333 -22.56 14.55 -2.28
N ASP A 334 -22.97 14.43 -1.02
CA ASP A 334 -23.30 15.56 -0.15
C ASP A 334 -22.01 16.31 0.26
N ARG A 335 -21.68 17.34 -0.52
CA ARG A 335 -20.49 18.18 -0.31
C ARG A 335 -20.54 18.95 1.01
N GLU A 336 -21.73 19.36 1.45
CA GLU A 336 -21.86 20.16 2.67
C GLU A 336 -21.63 19.29 3.90
N TYR A 337 -22.15 18.05 3.89
CA TYR A 337 -21.83 17.08 4.94
C TYR A 337 -20.32 16.87 5.08
N VAL A 338 -19.62 16.65 3.97
CA VAL A 338 -18.17 16.40 3.98
C VAL A 338 -17.41 17.64 4.47
N PHE A 339 -17.83 18.83 4.05
CA PHE A 339 -17.26 20.09 4.51
C PHE A 339 -17.40 20.26 6.03
N GLU A 340 -18.61 20.15 6.56
CA GLU A 340 -18.87 20.31 8.00
C GLU A 340 -18.14 19.24 8.82
N PHE A 341 -18.06 18.00 8.31
CA PHE A 341 -17.30 16.92 8.93
C PHE A 341 -15.81 17.28 9.06
N LEU A 342 -15.16 17.65 7.95
CA LEU A 342 -13.73 17.96 7.91
C LEU A 342 -13.41 19.21 8.73
N ARG A 343 -14.24 20.25 8.62
CA ARG A 343 -14.12 21.49 9.39
C ARG A 343 -14.23 21.22 10.89
N HIS A 344 -15.22 20.43 11.31
CA HIS A 344 -15.38 20.07 12.70
C HIS A 344 -14.18 19.31 13.25
N ARG A 345 -13.70 18.29 12.53
CA ARG A 345 -12.54 17.49 12.96
C ARG A 345 -11.25 18.30 13.00
N GLN A 346 -11.04 19.23 12.08
CA GLN A 346 -9.90 20.14 12.10
C GLN A 346 -9.87 20.98 13.39
N ASN A 347 -11.03 21.48 13.83
CA ASN A 347 -11.15 22.21 15.11
C ASN A 347 -10.88 21.32 16.33
N LEU A 348 -11.36 20.07 16.33
CA LEU A 348 -11.07 19.13 17.41
C LEU A 348 -9.57 18.82 17.50
N LEU A 349 -8.91 18.65 16.36
CA LEU A 349 -7.46 18.43 16.29
C LEU A 349 -6.66 19.60 16.87
N SER A 350 -7.09 20.84 16.63
CA SER A 350 -6.47 22.02 17.24
C SER A 350 -6.51 21.99 18.76
N GLY A 351 -7.53 21.34 19.35
CA GLY A 351 -7.65 21.18 20.80
C GLY A 351 -6.66 20.19 21.41
N VAL A 352 -6.07 19.28 20.62
CA VAL A 352 -5.15 18.23 21.13
C VAL A 352 -3.69 18.42 20.71
N ILE A 353 -3.40 19.33 19.77
CA ILE A 353 -2.07 19.63 19.21
C ILE A 353 -1.35 20.76 20.00
N SER A 354 -1.79 21.05 21.23
CA SER A 354 -1.31 22.19 22.05
C SER A 354 0.18 22.17 22.41
#